data_AF-A0A4R4L0K2-F1
#
_entry.id   AF-A0A4R4L0K2-F1
#
_cell.length_a   1.000
_cell.length_b   1.000
_cell.length_c   1.000
_cell.angle_alpha   90.00
_cell.angle_beta   90.00
_cell.angle_gamma   90.00
#
_symmetry.space_group_name_H-M   'P 1'
#
loop_
_entity.id
_entity.type
_entity.pdbx_description
1 polymer ?
#
loop_
_entity_poly.entity_id
_entity_poly.type
_entity_poly.pdbx_seq_one_letter_code
_entity_poly.pdbx_strand_id
1 'polypeptide(L)'
;MSSDNQLDDALRALAGQGGQGRVPAAADIRRRGDTRRRRRRTASVALAALAVVALGTGVALARPGGPAHPTPVGPAGPTSGPAASPDPAGPSSGPTGGASDAAGPSSGPTGGASGPPTGSSSPPAGNPLLSGQRQVTIVRVDAVEGGLSLLDDGRLGEVDGDEGQQLFVFTPQGSDTYQIRTAEPGTDTCWEVRSSGSQPLRVVAAPCAPDEPRQQFTVVRDGQHDGVPTYAISSHWAFLQNSRTRGLILEELGDAPLTTRFRLVDNGPASQ
;
A
#
# COMPACT_ATOMS: atom_id res chain seq x y z
N MET A 1 42.22 -11.08 -24.61
CA MET A 1 42.56 -12.32 -23.86
C MET A 1 42.50 -12.14 -22.33
N SER A 2 41.92 -11.06 -21.78
CA SER A 2 41.77 -10.87 -20.32
C SER A 2 40.45 -11.39 -19.74
N SER A 3 39.45 -11.67 -20.58
CA SER A 3 38.09 -12.03 -20.15
C SER A 3 37.99 -13.46 -19.60
N ASP A 4 38.80 -14.38 -20.12
CA ASP A 4 38.75 -15.80 -19.72
C ASP A 4 39.31 -16.00 -18.30
N ASN A 5 40.36 -15.25 -17.94
CA ASN A 5 40.95 -15.32 -16.59
C ASN A 5 40.02 -14.78 -15.50
N GLN A 6 39.15 -13.80 -15.82
CA GLN A 6 38.16 -13.28 -14.88
C GLN A 6 37.06 -14.31 -14.57
N LEU A 7 36.68 -15.12 -15.56
CA LEU A 7 35.67 -16.15 -15.38
C LEU A 7 36.20 -17.29 -14.49
N ASP A 8 37.44 -17.71 -14.72
CA ASP A 8 38.08 -18.75 -13.92
C ASP A 8 38.28 -18.34 -12.46
N ASP A 9 38.63 -17.08 -12.20
CA ASP A 9 38.76 -16.55 -10.83
C ASP A 9 37.40 -16.40 -10.14
N ALA A 10 36.35 -16.00 -10.86
CA ALA A 10 34.99 -15.96 -10.33
C ALA A 10 34.46 -17.36 -9.97
N LEU A 11 34.71 -18.36 -10.82
CA LEU A 11 34.34 -19.75 -10.56
C LEU A 11 35.12 -20.35 -9.38
N ARG A 12 36.41 -20.03 -9.25
CA ARG A 12 37.25 -20.46 -8.13
C ARG A 12 36.83 -19.82 -6.81
N ALA A 13 36.41 -18.55 -6.83
CA ALA A 13 35.84 -17.87 -5.66
C ALA A 13 34.51 -18.50 -5.22
N LEU A 14 33.63 -18.84 -6.17
CA LEU A 14 32.35 -19.49 -5.86
C LEU A 14 32.54 -20.89 -5.24
N ALA A 15 33.53 -21.65 -5.72
CA ALA A 15 33.85 -22.98 -5.20
C ALA A 15 34.40 -22.94 -3.77
N GLY A 16 35.09 -21.86 -3.37
CA GLY A 16 35.59 -21.68 -2.00
C GLY A 16 34.49 -21.38 -0.96
N GLN A 17 33.35 -20.84 -1.40
CA GLN A 17 32.28 -20.36 -0.51
C GLN A 17 31.21 -21.41 -0.19
N GLY A 18 31.21 -22.56 -0.88
CA GLY A 18 30.24 -23.64 -0.69
C GLY A 18 30.37 -24.46 0.60
N GLY A 19 31.38 -24.21 1.44
CA GLY A 19 31.70 -25.06 2.60
C GLY A 19 31.04 -24.67 3.93
N GLN A 20 30.43 -23.49 4.07
CA GLN A 20 30.02 -22.97 5.39
C GLN A 20 28.51 -22.84 5.61
N GLY A 21 27.69 -23.10 4.59
CA GLY A 21 26.24 -23.19 4.75
C GLY A 21 25.84 -24.60 5.14
N ARG A 22 25.46 -24.84 6.40
CA ARG A 22 24.82 -26.10 6.81
C ARG A 22 23.45 -26.15 6.14
N VAL A 23 23.40 -26.75 4.95
CA VAL A 23 22.14 -26.99 4.23
C VAL A 23 21.23 -27.77 5.18
N PRO A 24 20.04 -27.24 5.52
CA PRO A 24 19.09 -27.95 6.37
C PRO A 24 18.90 -29.35 5.81
N ALA A 25 18.99 -30.37 6.65
CA ALA A 25 18.85 -31.74 6.19
C ALA A 25 17.54 -31.84 5.41
N ALA A 26 17.51 -32.59 4.30
CA ALA A 26 16.31 -32.73 3.48
C ALA A 26 15.09 -33.19 4.31
N ALA A 27 15.32 -33.87 5.43
CA ALA A 27 14.32 -34.23 6.42
C ALA A 27 13.65 -33.02 7.11
N ASP A 28 14.39 -31.95 7.40
CA ASP A 28 13.86 -30.73 8.03
C ASP A 28 13.00 -29.91 7.06
N ILE A 29 13.38 -29.89 5.78
CA ILE A 29 12.57 -29.27 4.72
C ILE A 29 11.26 -30.03 4.54
N ARG A 30 11.31 -31.37 4.48
CA ARG A 30 10.09 -32.22 4.43
C ARG A 30 9.22 -32.05 5.67
N ARG A 31 9.83 -31.98 6.87
CA ARG A 31 9.12 -31.80 8.13
C ARG A 31 8.38 -30.46 8.22
N ARG A 32 8.96 -29.36 7.67
CA ARG A 32 8.26 -28.07 7.54
C ARG A 32 7.14 -28.11 6.51
N GLY A 33 7.34 -28.82 5.39
CA GLY A 33 6.28 -29.02 4.39
C GLY A 33 5.07 -29.78 4.95
N ASP A 34 5.34 -30.83 5.73
CA ASP A 34 4.29 -31.69 6.29
C ASP A 34 3.50 -31.01 7.42
N THR A 35 4.13 -30.17 8.25
CA THR A 35 3.40 -29.40 9.28
C THR A 35 2.47 -28.36 8.65
N ARG A 36 2.87 -27.70 7.55
CA ARG A 36 1.98 -26.81 6.77
C ARG A 36 0.81 -27.59 6.13
N ARG A 37 1.06 -28.76 5.53
CA ARG A 37 -0.01 -29.60 4.95
C ARG A 37 -0.99 -30.13 6.00
N ARG A 38 -0.52 -30.51 7.19
CA ARG A 38 -1.41 -30.99 8.27
C ARG A 38 -2.34 -29.90 8.79
N ARG A 39 -1.85 -28.66 8.93
CA ARG A 39 -2.69 -27.51 9.34
C ARG A 39 -3.79 -27.17 8.33
N ARG A 40 -3.50 -27.30 7.03
CA ARG A 40 -4.51 -27.12 5.97
C ARG A 40 -5.63 -28.18 6.05
N ARG A 41 -5.30 -29.43 6.36
CA ARG A 41 -6.30 -30.52 6.45
C ARG A 41 -7.22 -30.40 7.67
N THR A 42 -6.76 -29.84 8.79
CA THR A 42 -7.63 -29.61 9.95
C THR A 42 -8.66 -28.50 9.73
N ALA A 43 -8.35 -27.51 8.88
CA ALA A 43 -9.32 -26.47 8.51
C ALA A 43 -10.41 -26.97 7.54
N SER A 44 -10.10 -27.93 6.67
CA SER A 44 -11.05 -28.43 5.66
C SER A 44 -12.11 -29.40 6.21
N VAL A 45 -11.88 -30.06 7.35
CA VAL A 45 -12.83 -31.06 7.89
C VAL A 45 -13.99 -30.39 8.64
N ALA A 46 -13.82 -29.16 9.15
CA ALA A 46 -14.90 -28.43 9.82
C ALA A 46 -15.99 -27.90 8.85
N LEU A 47 -15.64 -27.62 7.59
CA LEU A 47 -16.61 -27.13 6.58
C LEU A 47 -17.39 -28.25 5.87
N ALA A 48 -16.86 -29.47 5.81
CA ALA A 48 -17.56 -30.60 5.18
C ALA A 48 -18.67 -31.19 6.07
N ALA A 49 -18.60 -31.01 7.40
CA ALA A 49 -19.61 -31.53 8.33
C ALA A 49 -20.90 -30.68 8.39
N LEU A 50 -20.85 -29.40 7.99
CA LEU A 50 -22.03 -28.52 8.00
C LEU A 50 -22.86 -28.56 6.70
N ALA A 51 -22.31 -29.10 5.61
CA ALA A 51 -23.02 -29.20 4.34
C ALA A 51 -23.99 -30.40 4.26
N VAL A 52 -23.95 -31.35 5.19
CA VAL A 52 -24.78 -32.57 5.15
C VAL A 52 -26.08 -32.45 5.97
N VAL A 53 -26.22 -31.42 6.82
CA VAL A 53 -27.42 -31.26 7.68
C VAL A 53 -28.53 -30.40 7.04
N ALA A 54 -28.26 -29.72 5.92
CA ALA A 54 -29.23 -28.83 5.26
C ALA A 54 -29.88 -29.40 3.99
N LEU A 55 -29.94 -30.73 3.85
CA LEU A 55 -30.72 -31.42 2.82
C LEU A 55 -31.87 -32.20 3.47
N GLY A 56 -32.79 -31.46 4.09
CA GLY A 56 -34.00 -32.00 4.68
C GLY A 56 -35.20 -31.16 4.31
N THR A 57 -36.06 -31.72 3.45
CA THR A 57 -37.46 -31.34 3.17
C THR A 57 -37.75 -30.14 2.26
N GLY A 58 -38.46 -30.40 1.15
CA GLY A 58 -39.22 -29.37 0.42
C GLY A 58 -39.39 -29.60 -1.08
N VAL A 59 -40.15 -30.62 -1.48
CA VAL A 59 -40.63 -30.80 -2.87
C VAL A 59 -41.88 -29.94 -3.08
N ALA A 60 -41.93 -29.14 -4.16
CA ALA A 60 -43.17 -28.78 -4.84
C ALA A 60 -42.90 -28.48 -6.33
N LEU A 61 -43.85 -28.91 -7.16
CA LEU A 61 -43.80 -29.13 -8.61
C LEU A 61 -44.19 -27.90 -9.45
N ALA A 62 -43.88 -28.02 -10.76
CA ALA A 62 -44.41 -27.29 -11.93
C ALA A 62 -43.75 -25.93 -12.26
N ARG A 63 -43.53 -25.51 -13.51
CA ARG A 63 -44.02 -25.93 -14.85
C ARG A 63 -43.06 -25.34 -15.92
N PRO A 64 -42.96 -25.90 -17.15
CA PRO A 64 -42.08 -25.40 -18.21
C PRO A 64 -42.79 -24.44 -19.19
N GLY A 65 -42.01 -23.55 -19.83
CA GLY A 65 -42.35 -22.96 -21.14
C GLY A 65 -42.47 -21.43 -21.19
N GLY A 66 -41.66 -20.78 -22.03
CA GLY A 66 -41.85 -19.38 -22.46
C GLY A 66 -40.63 -18.81 -23.21
N PRO A 67 -40.75 -18.43 -24.50
CA PRO A 67 -39.62 -18.21 -25.41
C PRO A 67 -38.99 -16.81 -25.32
N ALA A 68 -37.76 -16.74 -25.87
CA ALA A 68 -36.95 -15.54 -26.05
C ALA A 68 -37.71 -14.38 -26.72
N HIS A 69 -37.45 -13.15 -26.26
CA HIS A 69 -37.78 -11.92 -26.96
C HIS A 69 -36.49 -11.16 -27.29
N PRO A 70 -36.17 -10.95 -28.58
CA PRO A 70 -35.11 -10.04 -28.98
C PRO A 70 -35.63 -8.59 -28.94
N THR A 71 -34.90 -7.70 -28.27
CA THR A 71 -35.15 -6.25 -28.38
C THR A 71 -34.41 -5.64 -29.58
N PRO A 72 -35.01 -4.66 -30.26
CA PRO A 72 -34.60 -4.25 -31.60
C PRO A 72 -33.44 -3.23 -31.61
N VAL A 73 -32.60 -3.34 -32.63
CA VAL A 73 -31.62 -2.33 -33.06
C VAL A 73 -32.38 -1.18 -33.74
N GLY A 74 -32.16 0.06 -33.28
CA GLY A 74 -32.66 1.28 -33.92
C GLY A 74 -31.53 2.04 -34.65
N PRO A 75 -31.80 2.67 -35.81
CA PRO A 75 -30.76 3.26 -36.67
C PRO A 75 -30.35 4.69 -36.29
N ALA A 76 -29.18 5.07 -36.80
CA ALA A 76 -28.52 6.36 -36.67
C ALA A 76 -29.33 7.55 -37.23
N GLY A 77 -29.12 8.73 -36.64
CA GLY A 77 -29.50 10.04 -37.19
C GLY A 77 -28.43 11.10 -36.86
N PRO A 78 -27.92 11.86 -37.85
CA PRO A 78 -26.90 12.89 -37.66
C PRO A 78 -27.52 14.29 -37.57
N THR A 79 -26.94 15.24 -36.83
CA THR A 79 -26.93 16.67 -37.25
C THR A 79 -25.82 17.44 -36.51
N SER A 80 -25.00 18.11 -37.32
CA SER A 80 -23.94 19.06 -36.97
C SER A 80 -24.47 20.43 -36.56
N GLY A 81 -23.66 21.22 -35.85
CA GLY A 81 -23.84 22.68 -35.79
C GLY A 81 -22.89 23.38 -34.80
N PRO A 82 -21.92 24.19 -35.25
CA PRO A 82 -21.04 24.98 -34.39
C PRO A 82 -21.65 26.36 -34.09
N ALA A 83 -21.32 26.95 -32.94
CA ALA A 83 -21.60 28.35 -32.67
C ALA A 83 -20.42 29.00 -31.93
N ALA A 84 -20.09 30.20 -32.38
CA ALA A 84 -18.80 30.88 -32.25
C ALA A 84 -18.59 31.63 -30.93
N SER A 85 -17.32 31.88 -30.62
CA SER A 85 -16.84 32.95 -29.75
C SER A 85 -17.33 34.33 -30.20
N PRO A 86 -17.42 35.28 -29.25
CA PRO A 86 -16.49 36.40 -29.32
C PRO A 86 -15.94 36.88 -27.93
N ASP A 87 -14.64 37.20 -27.90
CA ASP A 87 -13.96 38.20 -27.05
C ASP A 87 -14.42 39.65 -27.44
N PRO A 88 -13.97 40.81 -26.88
CA PRO A 88 -12.94 41.11 -25.84
C PRO A 88 -13.31 42.26 -24.82
N ALA A 89 -12.33 42.61 -23.96
CA ALA A 89 -12.06 43.92 -23.30
C ALA A 89 -12.99 44.35 -22.14
N GLY A 90 -12.56 44.97 -21.04
CA GLY A 90 -11.36 45.75 -20.66
C GLY A 90 -11.55 46.29 -19.22
N PRO A 91 -10.93 47.41 -18.79
CA PRO A 91 -9.85 47.40 -17.78
C PRO A 91 -10.13 48.09 -16.41
N SER A 92 -9.19 47.88 -15.48
CA SER A 92 -8.59 48.81 -14.48
C SER A 92 -9.47 49.59 -13.47
N SER A 93 -9.10 49.52 -12.17
CA SER A 93 -8.76 50.67 -11.27
C SER A 93 -8.64 50.24 -9.79
N GLY A 94 -7.51 50.56 -9.12
CA GLY A 94 -7.42 50.72 -7.64
C GLY A 94 -7.96 52.11 -7.23
N PRO A 95 -7.53 52.78 -6.12
CA PRO A 95 -6.80 52.43 -4.89
C PRO A 95 -7.72 52.57 -3.64
N THR A 96 -7.31 52.43 -2.37
CA THR A 96 -6.84 53.47 -1.40
C THR A 96 -6.99 52.79 -0.01
N GLY A 97 -6.01 52.72 0.88
CA GLY A 97 -5.58 53.80 1.80
C GLY A 97 -6.33 53.73 3.14
N GLY A 98 -5.60 53.57 4.27
CA GLY A 98 -6.20 53.68 5.60
C GLY A 98 -5.37 53.07 6.73
N ALA A 99 -4.28 53.73 7.12
CA ALA A 99 -3.66 53.55 8.43
C ALA A 99 -4.38 54.45 9.45
N SER A 100 -4.57 53.95 10.67
CA SER A 100 -4.75 54.77 11.89
C SER A 100 -4.34 53.97 13.12
N ASP A 101 -3.28 54.45 13.77
CA ASP A 101 -2.91 54.17 15.15
C ASP A 101 -3.98 54.65 16.14
N ALA A 102 -4.13 53.95 17.28
CA ALA A 102 -4.40 54.59 18.57
C ALA A 102 -4.16 53.59 19.73
N ALA A 103 -3.21 53.94 20.58
CA ALA A 103 -2.88 53.30 21.84
C ALA A 103 -3.88 53.65 22.96
N GLY A 104 -3.98 52.79 23.98
CA GLY A 104 -4.64 53.10 25.25
C GLY A 104 -4.56 51.94 26.27
N PRO A 105 -3.99 52.11 27.47
CA PRO A 105 -3.57 51.03 28.36
C PRO A 105 -4.62 50.66 29.42
N SER A 106 -4.52 49.44 29.98
CA SER A 106 -5.00 49.17 31.35
C SER A 106 -4.28 47.98 31.97
N SER A 107 -3.92 48.14 33.24
CA SER A 107 -3.00 47.30 34.02
C SER A 107 -3.74 46.41 35.03
N GLY A 108 -3.33 45.13 35.10
CA GLY A 108 -3.24 44.31 36.33
C GLY A 108 -4.38 43.32 36.63
N PRO A 109 -4.19 42.33 37.55
CA PRO A 109 -2.94 41.80 38.13
C PRO A 109 -2.82 40.24 38.16
N THR A 110 -1.58 39.76 38.35
CA THR A 110 -1.14 38.50 39.00
C THR A 110 -1.92 37.18 38.81
N GLY A 111 -1.27 36.21 38.17
CA GLY A 111 -1.55 34.77 38.41
C GLY A 111 -0.77 33.83 37.50
N GLY A 112 0.22 33.11 38.07
CA GLY A 112 0.69 31.82 37.54
C GLY A 112 1.77 31.86 36.46
N ALA A 113 3.04 31.90 36.89
CA ALA A 113 4.15 31.45 36.05
C ALA A 113 4.01 29.94 35.81
N SER A 114 3.61 29.56 34.60
CA SER A 114 3.93 28.26 34.00
C SER A 114 4.52 28.57 32.64
N GLY A 115 5.85 28.60 32.58
CA GLY A 115 6.54 28.71 31.31
C GLY A 115 6.11 27.56 30.39
N PRO A 116 6.05 27.77 29.07
CA PRO A 116 5.92 26.65 28.14
C PRO A 116 7.13 25.73 28.38
N PRO A 117 6.95 24.41 28.45
CA PRO A 117 8.08 23.52 28.64
C PRO A 117 9.02 23.66 27.45
N THR A 118 10.13 24.35 27.65
CA THR A 118 11.38 24.12 26.91
C THR A 118 11.95 22.77 27.37
N GLY A 119 11.23 21.72 26.97
CA GLY A 119 11.64 20.33 27.09
C GLY A 119 11.79 19.78 25.69
N SER A 120 12.82 20.24 24.99
CA SER A 120 13.34 19.62 23.78
C SER A 120 13.65 18.16 24.13
N SER A 121 12.69 17.28 23.83
CA SER A 121 12.87 15.84 23.86
C SER A 121 12.96 15.44 22.41
N SER A 122 14.15 14.95 22.03
CA SER A 122 14.41 14.35 20.73
C SER A 122 13.25 13.45 20.29
N PRO A 123 12.96 13.37 18.98
CA PRO A 123 11.90 12.49 18.50
C PRO A 123 12.13 11.08 19.08
N PRO A 124 11.07 10.43 19.59
CA PRO A 124 11.20 9.10 20.18
C PRO A 124 11.94 8.23 19.18
N ALA A 125 12.95 7.49 19.65
CA ALA A 125 13.75 6.56 18.86
C ALA A 125 12.84 5.93 17.78
N GLY A 126 13.09 6.31 16.52
CA GLY A 126 12.14 6.10 15.43
C GLY A 126 11.73 4.63 15.31
N ASN A 127 10.52 4.37 14.83
CA ASN A 127 10.08 3.02 14.55
C ASN A 127 11.15 2.29 13.71
N PRO A 128 11.83 1.25 14.22
CA PRO A 128 12.95 0.65 13.52
C PRO A 128 12.55 0.07 12.16
N LEU A 129 11.28 -0.29 11.97
CA LEU A 129 10.73 -0.77 10.70
C LEU A 129 10.71 0.30 9.61
N LEU A 130 10.70 1.58 9.99
CA LEU A 130 10.68 2.72 9.08
C LEU A 130 12.07 3.36 8.91
N SER A 131 13.13 2.74 9.42
CA SER A 131 14.49 3.28 9.39
C SER A 131 15.24 3.05 8.07
N GLY A 132 14.68 2.26 7.16
CA GLY A 132 15.37 1.77 5.96
C GLY A 132 16.33 0.59 6.22
N GLN A 133 16.46 0.14 7.47
CA GLN A 133 17.38 -0.94 7.84
C GLN A 133 16.69 -2.30 8.01
N ARG A 134 15.36 -2.36 7.87
CA ARG A 134 14.55 -3.57 8.08
C ARG A 134 13.78 -3.93 6.83
N GLN A 135 13.69 -5.22 6.56
CA GLN A 135 12.75 -5.76 5.58
C GLN A 135 11.40 -5.96 6.26
N VAL A 136 10.33 -5.57 5.59
CA VAL A 136 9.00 -5.50 6.16
C VAL A 136 7.99 -6.14 5.20
N THR A 137 7.14 -7.01 5.72
CA THR A 137 5.91 -7.41 5.04
C THR A 137 4.79 -6.50 5.53
N ILE A 138 3.94 -6.05 4.61
CA ILE A 138 2.80 -5.20 4.93
C ILE A 138 1.56 -6.07 4.88
N VAL A 139 0.77 -6.08 5.95
CA VAL A 139 -0.41 -6.96 6.10
C VAL A 139 -1.61 -6.10 6.48
N ARG A 140 -2.71 -6.21 5.76
CA ARG A 140 -3.94 -5.50 6.15
C ARG A 140 -4.49 -6.07 7.46
N VAL A 141 -4.97 -5.21 8.35
CA VAL A 141 -5.45 -5.63 9.69
C VAL A 141 -6.56 -6.67 9.59
N ASP A 142 -7.54 -6.44 8.71
CA ASP A 142 -8.68 -7.34 8.52
C ASP A 142 -8.42 -8.47 7.50
N ALA A 143 -7.17 -8.66 7.07
CA ALA A 143 -6.79 -9.80 6.23
C ALA A 143 -6.46 -11.01 7.12
N VAL A 144 -6.99 -12.18 6.74
CA VAL A 144 -6.83 -13.41 7.53
C VAL A 144 -5.46 -14.06 7.26
N GLU A 145 -5.00 -14.07 6.00
CA GLU A 145 -3.70 -14.65 5.61
C GLU A 145 -2.95 -13.82 4.54
N GLY A 146 -3.50 -12.67 4.11
CA GLY A 146 -3.02 -11.91 2.95
C GLY A 146 -1.96 -10.83 3.27
N GLY A 147 -0.85 -10.84 2.53
CA GLY A 147 0.17 -9.79 2.52
C GLY A 147 0.08 -8.93 1.25
N LEU A 148 0.60 -7.70 1.31
CA LEU A 148 0.75 -6.88 0.11
C LEU A 148 1.93 -7.40 -0.72
N SER A 149 1.75 -7.45 -2.04
CA SER A 149 2.76 -7.91 -2.99
C SER A 149 2.76 -7.05 -4.25
N LEU A 150 3.95 -6.74 -4.78
CA LEU A 150 4.07 -6.31 -6.18
C LEU A 150 4.03 -7.55 -7.07
N LEU A 151 2.95 -7.68 -7.83
CA LEU A 151 2.70 -8.81 -8.72
C LEU A 151 3.53 -8.72 -10.01
N ASP A 152 3.56 -9.81 -10.77
CA ASP A 152 4.27 -9.91 -12.06
C ASP A 152 3.75 -8.91 -13.11
N ASP A 153 2.49 -8.48 -13.00
CA ASP A 153 1.91 -7.43 -13.85
C ASP A 153 2.33 -6.01 -13.43
N GLY A 154 3.19 -5.91 -12.41
CA GLY A 154 3.72 -4.69 -11.83
C GLY A 154 2.75 -3.99 -10.89
N ARG A 155 1.55 -4.52 -10.60
CA ARG A 155 0.59 -3.87 -9.71
C ARG A 155 0.76 -4.32 -8.28
N LEU A 156 0.47 -3.42 -7.34
CA LEU A 156 0.34 -3.79 -5.93
C LEU A 156 -1.00 -4.50 -5.69
N GLY A 157 -0.95 -5.70 -5.13
CA GLY A 157 -2.11 -6.53 -4.78
C GLY A 157 -2.00 -7.11 -3.37
N GLU A 158 -3.09 -7.73 -2.89
CA GLU A 158 -3.10 -8.56 -1.68
C GLU A 158 -3.07 -10.03 -2.12
N VAL A 159 -2.17 -10.83 -1.55
CA VAL A 159 -1.97 -12.25 -1.89
C VAL A 159 -1.85 -13.10 -0.64
N ASP A 160 -2.37 -14.33 -0.68
CA ASP A 160 -2.33 -15.28 0.44
C ASP A 160 -1.07 -16.17 0.44
N GLY A 161 -0.26 -16.13 -0.63
CA GLY A 161 0.89 -17.01 -0.85
C GLY A 161 2.22 -16.27 -0.89
N ASP A 162 3.14 -16.77 -1.70
CA ASP A 162 4.47 -16.21 -1.97
C ASP A 162 4.57 -15.60 -3.37
N GLU A 163 3.43 -15.23 -3.97
CA GLU A 163 3.38 -14.59 -5.28
C GLU A 163 3.95 -13.17 -5.21
N GLY A 164 4.71 -12.80 -6.24
CA GLY A 164 5.30 -11.47 -6.39
C GLY A 164 6.30 -11.11 -5.29
N GLN A 165 6.56 -9.82 -5.15
CA GLN A 165 7.54 -9.27 -4.22
C GLN A 165 6.83 -8.71 -2.98
N GLN A 166 7.00 -9.38 -1.83
CA GLN A 166 6.27 -9.09 -0.58
C GLN A 166 7.13 -8.47 0.53
N LEU A 167 8.44 -8.40 0.31
CA LEU A 167 9.38 -7.82 1.25
C LEU A 167 9.72 -6.42 0.76
N PHE A 168 9.51 -5.44 1.63
CA PHE A 168 9.74 -4.03 1.33
C PHE A 168 10.68 -3.40 2.34
N VAL A 169 11.30 -2.29 1.95
CA VAL A 169 12.11 -1.44 2.81
C VAL A 169 11.57 -0.01 2.71
N PHE A 170 11.33 0.62 3.86
CA PHE A 170 10.89 2.00 3.94
C PHE A 170 12.12 2.91 4.06
N THR A 171 12.49 3.60 2.99
CA THR A 171 13.61 4.54 3.00
C THR A 171 13.12 5.94 3.35
N PRO A 172 13.54 6.52 4.50
CA PRO A 172 13.14 7.87 4.88
C PRO A 172 13.59 8.90 3.85
N GLN A 173 12.68 9.80 3.47
CA GLN A 173 12.91 11.00 2.67
C GLN A 173 12.60 12.28 3.47
N GLY A 174 12.11 12.13 4.71
CA GLY A 174 11.71 13.22 5.60
C GLY A 174 11.26 12.67 6.96
N SER A 175 10.52 13.45 7.74
CA SER A 175 10.02 13.04 9.07
C SER A 175 9.08 11.83 9.03
N ASP A 176 8.24 11.78 8.00
CA ASP A 176 7.14 10.83 7.84
C ASP A 176 6.91 10.47 6.37
N THR A 177 7.78 10.98 5.48
CA THR A 177 7.81 10.67 4.05
C THR A 177 8.82 9.58 3.78
N TYR A 178 8.41 8.59 2.99
CA TYR A 178 9.20 7.41 2.68
C TYR A 178 9.10 7.09 1.19
N GLN A 179 10.20 6.59 0.65
CA GLN A 179 10.16 5.78 -0.57
C GLN A 179 10.04 4.31 -0.16
N ILE A 180 9.10 3.57 -0.74
CA ILE A 180 8.87 2.16 -0.43
C ILE A 180 9.49 1.33 -1.55
N ARG A 181 10.62 0.68 -1.26
CA ARG A 181 11.35 -0.17 -2.22
C ARG A 181 11.11 -1.64 -1.96
N THR A 182 11.29 -2.48 -2.97
CA THR A 182 11.37 -3.93 -2.80
C THR A 182 12.69 -4.28 -2.10
N ALA A 183 12.68 -5.32 -1.27
CA ALA A 183 13.86 -5.77 -0.53
C ALA A 183 14.72 -6.77 -1.34
N GLU A 184 14.26 -7.16 -2.53
CA GLU A 184 14.94 -8.16 -3.36
C GLU A 184 16.25 -7.62 -3.90
N PRO A 185 17.37 -8.35 -3.71
CA PRO A 185 18.67 -7.91 -4.18
C PRO A 185 18.71 -7.86 -5.71
N GLY A 186 19.30 -6.80 -6.26
CA GLY A 186 19.46 -6.63 -7.70
C GLY A 186 18.25 -6.00 -8.40
N THR A 187 17.16 -5.73 -7.70
CA THR A 187 16.06 -4.90 -8.22
C THR A 187 16.02 -3.56 -7.52
N ASP A 188 16.06 -2.47 -8.28
CA ASP A 188 15.85 -1.11 -7.75
C ASP A 188 14.42 -0.67 -8.06
N THR A 189 13.47 -1.42 -7.50
CA THR A 189 12.03 -1.23 -7.76
C THR A 189 11.37 -0.57 -6.56
N CYS A 190 10.66 0.51 -6.84
CA CYS A 190 9.92 1.29 -5.88
C CYS A 190 8.43 1.29 -6.22
N TRP A 191 7.63 1.53 -5.20
CA TRP A 191 6.22 1.84 -5.37
C TRP A 191 6.07 3.20 -6.04
N GLU A 192 5.21 3.29 -7.04
CA GLU A 192 4.80 4.55 -7.66
C GLU A 192 3.28 4.60 -7.80
N VAL A 193 2.69 5.74 -7.47
CA VAL A 193 1.28 6.01 -7.72
C VAL A 193 1.06 6.34 -9.20
N ARG A 194 0.22 5.54 -9.88
CA ARG A 194 -0.20 5.80 -11.26
C ARG A 194 -1.69 6.10 -11.32
N SER A 195 -2.02 7.12 -12.09
CA SER A 195 -3.37 7.37 -12.59
C SER A 195 -3.54 6.75 -13.96
N SER A 196 -4.72 6.19 -14.24
CA SER A 196 -5.11 5.70 -15.56
C SER A 196 -6.42 6.35 -16.01
N GLY A 197 -6.42 7.69 -16.01
CA GLY A 197 -7.57 8.51 -16.42
C GLY A 197 -8.67 8.48 -15.38
N SER A 198 -9.83 7.92 -15.74
CA SER A 198 -10.99 7.80 -14.85
C SER A 198 -10.90 6.64 -13.85
N GLN A 199 -9.87 5.80 -13.94
CA GLN A 199 -9.65 4.73 -12.98
C GLN A 199 -9.09 5.28 -11.65
N PRO A 200 -9.37 4.60 -10.53
CA PRO A 200 -8.75 4.97 -9.25
C PRO A 200 -7.23 4.96 -9.34
N LEU A 201 -6.61 5.75 -8.47
CA LEU A 201 -5.16 5.72 -8.28
C LEU A 201 -4.74 4.33 -7.80
N ARG A 202 -3.64 3.83 -8.36
CA ARG A 202 -3.07 2.52 -8.02
C ARG A 202 -1.59 2.64 -7.76
N VAL A 203 -1.07 1.74 -6.94
CA VAL A 203 0.37 1.58 -6.77
C VAL A 203 0.88 0.55 -7.77
N VAL A 204 1.98 0.88 -8.44
CA VAL A 204 2.69 -0.02 -9.35
C VAL A 204 4.17 -0.03 -9.05
N ALA A 205 4.87 -1.03 -9.58
CA ALA A 205 6.32 -1.10 -9.64
C ALA A 205 6.88 -0.06 -10.65
N ALA A 206 7.91 0.66 -10.24
CA ALA A 206 8.68 1.56 -11.09
C ALA A 206 10.16 1.59 -10.66
N PRO A 207 11.09 2.00 -11.53
CA PRO A 207 12.46 2.28 -11.10
C PRO A 207 12.48 3.34 -9.98
N CYS A 208 13.32 3.14 -8.97
CA CYS A 208 13.41 4.08 -7.87
C CYS A 208 13.94 5.45 -8.33
N ALA A 209 13.20 6.51 -8.00
CA ALA A 209 13.53 7.90 -8.27
C ALA A 209 13.19 8.73 -7.02
N PRO A 210 14.19 9.13 -6.18
CA PRO A 210 13.92 9.77 -4.89
C PRO A 210 13.18 11.12 -5.02
N ASP A 211 13.41 11.82 -6.12
CA ASP A 211 12.77 13.11 -6.41
C ASP A 211 11.39 12.98 -7.09
N GLU A 212 10.93 11.77 -7.42
CA GLU A 212 9.62 11.55 -8.04
C GLU A 212 8.50 11.63 -6.97
N PRO A 213 7.63 12.65 -7.00
CA PRO A 213 6.61 12.83 -5.97
C PRO A 213 5.61 11.68 -5.90
N ARG A 214 5.38 10.96 -7.00
CA ARG A 214 4.50 9.78 -7.01
C ARG A 214 5.11 8.56 -6.32
N GLN A 215 6.38 8.60 -5.93
CA GLN A 215 7.05 7.57 -5.14
C GLN A 215 7.22 7.97 -3.67
N GLN A 216 6.66 9.12 -3.26
CA GLN A 216 6.73 9.63 -1.90
C GLN A 216 5.45 9.27 -1.14
N PHE A 217 5.59 8.41 -0.13
CA PHE A 217 4.49 7.93 0.69
C PHE A 217 4.62 8.43 2.11
N THR A 218 3.49 8.81 2.71
CA THR A 218 3.41 9.09 4.13
C THR A 218 2.96 7.83 4.86
N VAL A 219 3.69 7.45 5.92
CA VAL A 219 3.36 6.27 6.74
C VAL A 219 3.25 6.69 8.19
N VAL A 220 2.01 6.75 8.68
CA VAL A 220 1.70 7.25 10.03
C VAL A 220 1.04 6.16 10.85
N ARG A 221 1.37 6.11 12.14
CA ARG A 221 0.67 5.25 13.09
C ARG A 221 -0.76 5.76 13.24
N ASP A 222 -1.72 4.90 12.98
CA ASP A 222 -3.16 5.16 13.10
C ASP A 222 -3.81 4.06 13.94
N GLY A 223 -3.63 4.14 15.25
CA GLY A 223 -4.20 3.21 16.22
C GLY A 223 -3.37 1.95 16.49
N GLN A 224 -4.07 0.93 16.99
CA GLN A 224 -3.54 -0.39 17.31
C GLN A 224 -4.63 -1.44 17.20
N HIS A 225 -4.24 -2.68 16.93
CA HIS A 225 -5.12 -3.86 16.95
C HIS A 225 -4.41 -4.96 17.75
N ASP A 226 -5.06 -5.50 18.78
CA ASP A 226 -4.48 -6.47 19.72
C ASP A 226 -3.11 -6.03 20.31
N GLY A 227 -2.98 -4.74 20.62
CA GLY A 227 -1.74 -4.15 21.14
C GLY A 227 -0.61 -3.98 20.12
N VAL A 228 -0.84 -4.34 18.85
CA VAL A 228 0.09 -4.15 17.75
C VAL A 228 -0.22 -2.84 17.04
N PRO A 229 0.77 -1.94 16.83
CA PRO A 229 0.55 -0.69 16.10
C PRO A 229 0.01 -0.94 14.68
N THR A 230 -0.95 -0.12 14.29
CA THR A 230 -1.50 -0.10 12.93
C THR A 230 -1.15 1.20 12.24
N TYR A 231 -1.08 1.16 10.91
CA TYR A 231 -0.56 2.26 10.10
C TYR A 231 -1.54 2.59 8.98
N ALA A 232 -1.66 3.90 8.72
CA ALA A 232 -2.21 4.42 7.49
C ALA A 232 -1.04 4.68 6.52
N ILE A 233 -1.24 4.32 5.25
CA ILE A 233 -0.28 4.58 4.17
C ILE A 233 -0.99 5.48 3.17
N SER A 234 -0.40 6.61 2.84
CA SER A 234 -0.94 7.57 1.88
C SER A 234 0.13 8.05 0.91
N SER A 235 -0.30 8.64 -0.19
CA SER A 235 0.54 9.46 -1.06
C SER A 235 -0.23 10.73 -1.34
N HIS A 236 0.36 11.88 -1.02
CA HIS A 236 -0.34 13.16 -0.98
C HIS A 236 -1.60 13.04 -0.10
N TRP A 237 -2.79 13.29 -0.66
CA TRP A 237 -4.08 13.31 0.04
C TRP A 237 -4.87 11.99 -0.09
N ALA A 238 -4.34 11.01 -0.83
CA ALA A 238 -5.01 9.74 -1.08
C ALA A 238 -4.44 8.63 -0.18
N PHE A 239 -5.33 7.89 0.49
CA PHE A 239 -4.98 6.79 1.39
C PHE A 239 -5.14 5.45 0.70
N LEU A 240 -4.22 4.52 0.97
CA LEU A 240 -4.29 3.16 0.46
C LEU A 240 -5.48 2.45 1.11
N GLN A 241 -6.51 2.14 0.32
CA GLN A 241 -7.73 1.45 0.72
C GLN A 241 -7.85 0.10 0.01
N ASN A 242 -8.49 -0.85 0.69
CA ASN A 242 -8.97 -2.07 0.07
C ASN A 242 -10.41 -1.91 -0.41
N SER A 243 -10.63 -2.07 -1.71
CA SER A 243 -11.95 -2.08 -2.34
C SER A 243 -12.32 -3.50 -2.77
N ARG A 244 -13.49 -3.98 -2.35
CA ARG A 244 -13.98 -5.33 -2.70
C ARG A 244 -14.04 -5.61 -4.20
N THR A 245 -14.28 -4.58 -5.01
CA THR A 245 -14.44 -4.72 -6.47
C THR A 245 -13.22 -4.27 -7.25
N ARG A 246 -12.34 -3.45 -6.65
CA ARG A 246 -11.22 -2.80 -7.34
C ARG A 246 -9.85 -3.24 -6.81
N GLY A 247 -9.82 -4.02 -5.74
CA GLY A 247 -8.61 -4.40 -5.02
C GLY A 247 -8.01 -3.21 -4.25
N LEU A 248 -6.69 -3.20 -4.11
CA LEU A 248 -5.96 -2.10 -3.51
C LEU A 248 -5.95 -0.88 -4.44
N ILE A 249 -6.35 0.26 -3.89
CA ILE A 249 -6.40 1.55 -4.57
C ILE A 249 -5.99 2.66 -3.60
N LEU A 250 -5.58 3.80 -4.13
CA LEU A 250 -5.43 5.04 -3.37
C LEU A 250 -6.70 5.88 -3.56
N GLU A 251 -7.30 6.32 -2.46
CA GLU A 251 -8.57 7.05 -2.44
C GLU A 251 -8.45 8.31 -1.59
N GLU A 252 -8.87 9.45 -2.14
CA GLU A 252 -9.01 10.70 -1.38
C GLU A 252 -10.26 10.59 -0.52
N LEU A 253 -10.07 10.63 0.81
CA LEU A 253 -11.18 10.34 1.74
C LEU A 253 -12.05 11.57 2.01
N GLY A 254 -11.50 12.78 1.95
CA GLY A 254 -12.21 13.98 2.42
C GLY A 254 -12.67 13.78 3.88
N ASP A 255 -13.98 13.84 4.11
CA ASP A 255 -14.60 13.59 5.41
C ASP A 255 -14.93 12.10 5.67
N ALA A 256 -14.73 11.22 4.69
CA ALA A 256 -14.97 9.79 4.85
C ALA A 256 -13.95 9.17 5.83
N PRO A 257 -14.37 8.18 6.65
CA PRO A 257 -13.46 7.54 7.58
C PRO A 257 -12.44 6.66 6.86
N LEU A 258 -11.23 6.58 7.42
CA LEU A 258 -10.24 5.59 7.01
C LEU A 258 -10.72 4.18 7.38
N THR A 259 -10.94 3.33 6.37
CA THR A 259 -11.46 1.96 6.58
C THR A 259 -10.38 0.90 6.52
N THR A 260 -9.25 1.19 5.89
CA THR A 260 -8.14 0.23 5.71
C THR A 260 -6.93 0.65 6.52
N ARG A 261 -6.41 -0.27 7.34
CA ARG A 261 -5.18 -0.12 8.13
C ARG A 261 -4.24 -1.30 7.89
N PHE A 262 -2.95 -1.07 8.10
CA PHE A 262 -1.91 -2.07 7.88
C PHE A 262 -1.09 -2.32 9.14
N ARG A 263 -0.61 -3.54 9.29
CA ARG A 263 0.46 -3.93 10.21
C ARG A 263 1.75 -4.09 9.42
N LEU A 264 2.85 -3.69 10.05
CA LEU A 264 4.19 -3.85 9.51
C LEU A 264 4.86 -5.01 10.25
N VAL A 265 5.23 -6.06 9.52
CA VAL A 265 5.84 -7.27 10.07
C VAL A 265 7.33 -7.27 9.76
N ASP A 266 8.15 -7.28 10.80
CA ASP A 266 9.61 -7.33 10.69
C ASP A 266 10.10 -8.69 10.16
N ASN A 267 10.87 -8.67 9.07
CA ASN A 267 11.47 -9.85 8.47
C ASN A 267 13.01 -9.85 8.59
N GLY A 268 13.57 -8.98 9.45
CA GLY A 268 15.00 -8.92 9.70
C GLY A 268 15.70 -7.75 8.99
N PRO A 269 17.04 -7.76 8.96
CA PRO A 269 17.82 -6.67 8.38
C PRO A 269 17.66 -6.59 6.86
N ALA A 270 17.59 -5.37 6.32
CA ALA A 270 17.67 -5.13 4.88
C ALA A 270 19.09 -5.44 4.37
N SER A 271 19.17 -6.14 3.24
CA SER A 271 20.41 -6.25 2.46
C SER A 271 20.73 -4.86 1.87
N GLN A 272 21.91 -4.33 2.21
CA GLN A 272 22.44 -3.09 1.62
C GLN A 272 23.09 -3.34 0.26
#